data_AF-A0A1F3LLG9-F1
#
_entry.id   AF-A0A1F3LLG9-F1
#
_cell.length_a   1.000
_cell.length_b   1.000
_cell.length_c   1.000
_cell.angle_alpha   90.00
_cell.angle_beta   90.00
_cell.angle_gamma   90.00
#
_symmetry.space_group_name_H-M   'P 1'
#
loop_
_entity.id
_entity.type
_entity.pdbx_description
1 polymer ?
#
loop_
_entity_poly.entity_id
_entity_poly.type
_entity_poly.pdbx_seq_one_letter_code
_entity_poly.pdbx_strand_id
1 'polypeptide(L)'
;MQHLISDSNWNHREAIDLAARQTSNSLPRRKLIGLIIDETGVVKKGDKSVGWQYCSNVGKTANSQVAVVSCLCNGDFASITDARLYLSQYWGNDPVGIRIGFASGDKLG
;
A
#
# COMPACT_ATOMS: atom_id res chain seq x y z
N MET A 1 5.37 16.82 10.33
CA MET A 1 4.95 15.65 9.53
C MET A 1 5.52 14.35 10.09
N GLN A 2 6.80 14.27 10.46
CA GLN A 2 7.41 13.03 10.94
C GLN A 2 6.69 12.39 12.15
N HIS A 3 6.30 13.18 13.15
CA HIS A 3 5.52 12.68 14.31
C HIS A 3 4.18 12.03 13.94
N LEU A 4 3.53 12.45 12.85
CA LEU A 4 2.29 11.82 12.37
C LEU A 4 2.55 10.39 11.86
N ILE A 5 3.73 10.16 11.29
CA ILE A 5 4.10 8.87 10.70
C ILE A 5 4.61 7.93 11.79
N SER A 6 5.44 8.41 12.71
CA SER A 6 6.14 7.58 13.69
C SER A 6 5.42 7.39 15.03
N ASP A 7 4.86 8.47 15.60
CA ASP A 7 4.54 8.53 17.03
C ASP A 7 3.07 8.78 17.35
N SER A 8 2.27 9.27 16.39
CA SER A 8 0.85 9.53 16.65
C SER A 8 0.03 8.23 16.65
N ASN A 9 -0.90 8.14 17.59
CA ASN A 9 -1.77 6.97 17.77
C ASN A 9 -2.98 6.92 16.81
N TRP A 10 -2.81 7.39 15.57
CA TRP A 10 -3.90 7.37 14.59
C TRP A 10 -4.05 5.99 13.97
N ASN A 11 -5.29 5.57 13.76
CA ASN A 11 -5.58 4.33 13.06
C ASN A 11 -5.55 4.56 11.55
N HIS A 12 -4.46 4.13 10.90
CA HIS A 12 -4.30 4.25 9.45
C HIS A 12 -5.45 3.60 8.67
N ARG A 13 -6.02 2.50 9.20
CA ARG A 13 -7.12 1.81 8.51
C ARG A 13 -8.39 2.63 8.52
N GLU A 14 -8.73 3.22 9.66
CA GLU A 14 -9.90 4.09 9.78
C GLU A 14 -9.80 5.32 8.87
N ALA A 15 -8.59 5.89 8.76
CA ALA A 15 -8.36 7.02 7.86
C ALA A 15 -8.52 6.65 6.38
N ILE A 16 -7.99 5.50 5.95
CA ILE A 16 -8.16 4.97 4.59
C ILE A 16 -9.65 4.68 4.33
N ASP A 17 -10.34 4.00 5.25
CA ASP A 17 -11.75 3.66 5.11
C ASP A 17 -12.63 4.93 5.03
N LEU A 18 -12.31 5.96 5.82
CA LEU A 18 -12.99 7.25 5.75
C LEU A 18 -12.78 7.92 4.38
N ALA A 19 -11.54 7.99 3.90
CA ALA A 19 -11.22 8.57 2.61
C ALA A 19 -11.92 7.81 1.46
N ALA A 20 -11.92 6.48 1.49
CA ALA A 20 -12.59 5.64 0.51
C ALA A 20 -14.10 5.88 0.46
N ARG A 21 -14.75 6.00 1.63
CA ARG A 21 -16.19 6.33 1.73
C ARG A 21 -16.49 7.72 1.19
N GLN A 22 -15.65 8.70 1.53
CA GLN A 22 -15.81 10.07 1.02
C GLN A 22 -15.65 10.13 -0.50
N THR A 23 -14.63 9.46 -1.04
CA THR A 23 -14.45 9.29 -2.49
C THR A 23 -15.70 8.69 -3.12
N SER A 24 -16.16 7.53 -2.64
CA SER A 24 -17.36 6.87 -3.18
C SER A 24 -18.60 7.77 -3.15
N ASN A 25 -18.80 8.52 -2.07
CA ASN A 25 -19.92 9.45 -1.93
C ASN A 25 -19.82 10.68 -2.85
N SER A 26 -18.61 11.09 -3.22
CA SER A 26 -18.37 12.25 -4.09
C SER A 26 -18.54 11.96 -5.59
N LEU A 27 -18.47 10.68 -5.98
CA LEU A 27 -18.53 10.30 -7.39
C LEU A 27 -19.93 10.51 -7.99
N PRO A 28 -20.04 11.08 -9.21
CA PRO A 28 -21.32 11.23 -9.88
C PRO A 28 -22.02 9.90 -10.14
N ARG A 29 -23.29 9.79 -9.74
CA ARG A 29 -24.11 8.59 -9.99
C ARG A 29 -24.64 8.44 -11.43
N ARG A 30 -24.19 9.30 -12.36
CA ARG A 30 -24.65 9.32 -13.76
C ARG A 30 -23.83 8.42 -14.68
N LYS A 31 -22.60 8.08 -14.29
CA LYS A 31 -21.73 7.13 -15.01
C LYS A 31 -21.55 5.87 -14.16
N LEU A 32 -21.17 4.77 -14.81
CA LEU A 32 -20.79 3.54 -14.11
C LEU A 32 -19.57 3.81 -13.21
N ILE A 33 -19.59 3.24 -12.01
CA ILE A 33 -18.43 3.24 -11.10
C ILE A 33 -17.72 1.91 -11.27
N GLY A 34 -16.45 1.95 -11.67
CA GLY A 34 -15.58 0.78 -11.75
C GLY A 34 -14.66 0.69 -10.52
N LEU A 35 -14.26 -0.53 -10.21
CA LEU A 35 -13.19 -0.82 -9.25
C LEU A 35 -12.02 -1.42 -10.03
N ILE A 36 -10.90 -0.72 -10.05
CA ILE A 36 -9.65 -1.16 -10.67
C ILE A 36 -8.74 -1.68 -9.57
N ILE A 37 -8.13 -2.84 -9.81
CA ILE A 37 -7.06 -3.38 -8.98
C ILE A 37 -5.80 -3.39 -9.84
N ASP A 38 -4.72 -2.83 -9.30
CA ASP A 38 -3.44 -2.72 -9.99
C ASP A 38 -2.29 -2.84 -9.00
N GLU A 39 -1.12 -3.27 -9.45
CA GLU A 39 0.09 -3.31 -8.62
C GLU A 39 1.02 -2.13 -8.89
N THR A 40 1.68 -1.64 -7.84
CA THR A 40 2.71 -0.61 -7.96
C THR A 40 3.96 -1.01 -7.19
N GLY A 41 5.11 -0.97 -7.87
CA GLY A 41 6.38 -1.46 -7.35
C GLY A 41 7.40 -0.35 -7.14
N VAL A 42 8.05 -0.35 -5.97
CA VAL A 42 9.16 0.56 -5.65
C VAL A 42 10.42 -0.26 -5.42
N VAL A 43 11.41 -0.09 -6.30
CA VAL A 43 12.74 -0.71 -6.15
C VAL A 43 13.45 -0.15 -4.92
N LYS A 44 14.08 -1.04 -4.14
CA LYS A 44 14.86 -0.67 -2.97
C LYS A 44 16.35 -0.88 -3.21
N LYS A 45 17.18 -0.14 -2.47
CA LYS A 45 18.64 -0.27 -2.47
C LYS A 45 19.10 -0.93 -1.17
N GLY A 46 20.03 -1.88 -1.29
CA GLY A 46 20.59 -2.65 -0.17
C GLY A 46 19.75 -3.87 0.21
N ASP A 47 20.26 -4.69 1.11
CA ASP A 47 19.68 -6.03 1.43
C ASP A 47 18.86 -6.05 2.73
N LYS A 48 18.66 -4.88 3.35
CA LYS A 48 17.92 -4.74 4.61
C LYS A 48 16.42 -4.48 4.42
N SER A 49 15.98 -4.35 3.18
CA SER A 49 14.57 -4.10 2.86
C SER A 49 14.14 -5.07 1.77
N VAL A 50 12.96 -5.66 1.94
CA VAL A 50 12.17 -6.50 1.02
C VAL A 50 12.86 -7.69 0.36
N GLY A 51 12.07 -8.75 0.17
CA GLY A 51 12.44 -9.89 -0.65
C GLY A 51 12.44 -9.53 -2.13
N TRP A 52 13.13 -10.35 -2.91
CA TRP A 52 13.14 -10.22 -4.36
C TRP A 52 11.79 -10.65 -4.93
N GLN A 53 11.19 -9.80 -5.77
CA GLN A 53 9.91 -10.05 -6.43
C GLN A 53 9.81 -9.32 -7.76
N TYR A 54 8.85 -9.74 -8.59
CA TYR A 54 8.62 -9.09 -9.87
C TYR A 54 8.13 -7.66 -9.65
N CYS A 55 8.82 -6.69 -10.25
CA CYS A 55 8.49 -5.28 -10.14
C CYS A 55 8.16 -4.74 -11.52
N SER A 56 6.88 -4.44 -11.74
CA SER A 56 6.34 -4.00 -13.04
C SER A 56 7.04 -2.73 -13.53
N ASN A 57 7.41 -1.80 -12.64
CA ASN A 57 8.17 -0.59 -12.98
C ASN A 57 9.53 -0.85 -13.66
N VAL A 58 10.16 -2.01 -13.41
CA VAL A 58 11.45 -2.38 -14.03
C VAL A 58 11.35 -3.61 -14.93
N GLY A 59 10.14 -4.19 -15.08
CA GLY A 59 9.85 -5.33 -15.96
C GLY A 59 10.56 -6.63 -15.58
N LYS A 60 11.10 -6.74 -14.36
CA LYS A 60 11.90 -7.89 -13.93
C LYS A 60 11.83 -8.10 -12.41
N THR A 61 12.32 -9.26 -11.98
CA THR A 61 12.56 -9.52 -10.55
C THR A 61 13.65 -8.59 -10.04
N ALA A 62 13.34 -7.84 -8.99
CA ALA A 62 14.25 -6.93 -8.32
C ALA A 62 13.93 -6.90 -6.82
N ASN A 63 14.91 -6.50 -6.01
CA ASN A 63 14.61 -6.11 -4.64
C ASN A 63 13.65 -4.90 -4.67
N SER A 64 12.40 -5.12 -4.29
CA SER A 64 11.32 -4.15 -4.47
C SER A 64 10.20 -4.36 -3.45
N GLN A 65 9.51 -3.28 -3.07
CA GLN A 65 8.22 -3.32 -2.36
C GLN A 65 7.12 -3.14 -3.39
N VAL A 66 6.26 -4.14 -3.52
CA VAL A 66 5.09 -4.07 -4.39
C VAL A 66 3.86 -3.93 -3.52
N ALA A 67 3.04 -2.92 -3.79
CA ALA A 67 1.72 -2.78 -3.20
C ALA A 67 0.65 -3.13 -4.24
N VAL A 68 -0.40 -3.82 -3.82
CA VAL A 68 -1.64 -3.96 -4.56
C VAL A 68 -2.56 -2.83 -4.14
N VAL A 69 -3.08 -2.09 -5.10
CA VAL A 69 -3.87 -0.87 -4.90
C VAL A 69 -5.24 -1.06 -5.50
N SER A 70 -6.28 -0.60 -4.80
CA SER A 70 -7.63 -0.50 -5.35
C SER A 70 -7.99 0.94 -5.65
N CYS A 71 -8.63 1.18 -6.79
CA CYS A 71 -8.99 2.52 -7.26
C CYS A 71 -10.45 2.52 -7.74
N LEU A 72 -11.25 3.47 -7.26
CA LEU A 72 -12.56 3.74 -7.82
C LEU A 72 -12.43 4.68 -9.01
N CYS A 73 -13.07 4.33 -10.12
CA CYS A 73 -13.14 5.17 -11.31
C CYS A 73 -14.58 5.46 -11.74
N ASN A 74 -14.83 6.65 -12.29
CA ASN A 74 -16.14 7.08 -12.79
C ASN A 74 -15.96 8.01 -14.00
N GLY A 75 -15.67 7.44 -15.17
CA GLY A 75 -15.35 8.21 -16.38
C GLY A 75 -14.07 9.03 -16.18
N ASP A 76 -14.22 10.31 -15.88
CA ASP A 76 -13.12 11.29 -15.82
C ASP A 76 -12.48 11.37 -14.44
N PHE A 77 -12.99 10.61 -13.47
CA PHE A 77 -12.51 10.61 -12.08
C PHE A 77 -11.90 9.25 -11.72
N ALA A 78 -10.79 9.28 -10.98
CA ALA A 78 -10.15 8.11 -10.41
C ALA A 78 -9.53 8.45 -9.05
N SER A 79 -9.67 7.57 -8.07
CA SER A 79 -9.06 7.76 -6.74
C SER A 79 -8.81 6.44 -6.04
N ILE A 80 -7.64 6.35 -5.40
CA ILE A 80 -7.21 5.18 -4.62
C ILE A 80 -8.08 5.07 -3.37
N THR A 81 -8.59 3.87 -3.12
CA THR A 81 -9.45 3.56 -1.97
C THR A 81 -8.80 2.62 -0.97
N ASP A 82 -7.81 1.83 -1.38
CA ASP A 82 -7.07 0.95 -0.48
C ASP A 82 -5.71 0.59 -1.08
N ALA A 83 -4.78 0.17 -0.21
CA ALA A 83 -3.49 -0.38 -0.61
C ALA A 83 -3.00 -1.41 0.42
N ARG A 84 -2.44 -2.52 -0.07
CA ARG A 84 -1.82 -3.56 0.75
C ARG A 84 -0.47 -3.95 0.18
N LEU A 85 0.50 -4.22 1.04
CA LEU A 85 1.80 -4.72 0.60
C LEU A 85 1.66 -6.19 0.14
N TYR A 86 2.16 -6.49 -1.05
CA TYR A 86 2.33 -7.86 -1.50
C TYR A 86 3.52 -8.48 -0.77
N LEU A 87 3.27 -9.57 -0.05
CA LEU A 87 4.28 -10.31 0.69
C LEU A 87 4.81 -11.44 -0.19
N SER A 88 6.07 -11.31 -0.64
CA SER A 88 6.70 -12.34 -1.46
C SER A 88 6.94 -13.63 -0.66
N GLN A 89 7.09 -14.76 -1.35
CA GLN A 89 7.37 -16.04 -0.70
C GLN A 89 8.67 -16.04 0.12
N TYR A 90 9.63 -15.18 -0.25
CA TYR A 90 10.86 -14.98 0.52
C TYR A 90 10.58 -14.46 1.94
N TRP A 91 9.47 -13.73 2.12
CA TRP A 91 9.00 -13.22 3.40
C TRP A 91 8.20 -14.26 4.18
N GLY A 92 7.48 -15.15 3.51
CA GLY A 92 6.64 -16.18 4.16
C GLY A 92 7.42 -17.29 4.87
N ASN A 93 8.70 -17.47 4.53
CA ASN A 93 9.57 -18.51 5.10
C ASN A 93 10.59 -17.99 6.14
N ASP A 94 10.50 -16.70 6.53
CA ASP A 94 11.32 -16.17 7.62
C ASP A 94 10.69 -16.53 8.99
N PRO A 95 11.34 -17.36 9.82
CA PRO A 95 10.79 -17.82 11.10
C PRO A 95 10.60 -16.70 12.14
N VAL A 96 11.10 -15.49 11.91
CA VAL A 96 10.96 -14.36 12.85
C VAL A 96 9.56 -13.71 12.80
N GLY A 97 8.70 -14.07 11.84
CA GLY A 97 7.35 -13.54 11.75
C GLY A 97 7.38 -12.05 11.37
N ILE A 98 7.16 -11.77 10.09
CA ILE A 98 7.36 -10.41 9.60
C ILE A 98 6.23 -9.51 10.09
N ARG A 99 6.58 -8.61 11.01
CA ARG A 99 5.73 -7.50 11.43
C ARG A 99 5.59 -6.56 10.24
N ILE A 100 4.36 -6.38 9.76
CA ILE A 100 4.00 -5.41 8.71
C ILE A 100 4.25 -4.00 9.29
N GLY A 101 5.51 -3.56 9.25
CA GLY A 101 5.92 -2.25 9.69
C GLY A 101 5.57 -1.20 8.64
N PHE A 102 4.41 -0.58 8.75
CA PHE A 102 4.43 0.88 8.63
C PHE A 102 5.29 1.36 9.80
N ALA A 103 6.17 2.33 9.58
CA ALA A 103 7.10 2.81 10.61
C ALA A 103 6.34 3.37 11.83
N SER A 104 5.83 2.51 12.71
CA SER A 104 5.50 2.84 14.09
C SER A 104 6.81 2.79 14.85
N GLY A 105 7.15 3.88 15.51
CA GLY A 105 8.36 4.01 16.31
C GLY A 105 8.37 3.01 17.46
N ASP A 106 8.94 1.83 17.23
CA ASP A 106 9.40 0.98 18.32
C ASP A 106 10.72 1.59 18.82
N LYS A 107 10.61 2.44 19.84
CA LYS A 107 11.75 2.84 20.67
C LYS A 107 12.30 1.57 21.33
N LEU A 108 13.49 1.16 20.91
CA LEU A 108 14.31 0.19 21.62
C LEU A 108 14.80 0.85 22.91
N GLY A 109 14.44 0.24 24.05
CA GLY A 109 15.20 0.35 25.29
C GLY A 109 16.40 -0.58 25.28
#